data_AF-A0A240EL96-F1
#
_entry.id   AF-A0A240EL96-F1
#
_cell.length_a   1.000
_cell.length_b   1.000
_cell.length_c   1.000
_cell.angle_alpha   90.00
_cell.angle_beta   90.00
_cell.angle_gamma   90.00
#
_symmetry.space_group_name_H-M   'P 1'
#
loop_
_entity.id
_entity.type
_entity.pdbx_description
1 polymer ?
#
loop_
_entity_poly.entity_id
_entity_poly.type
_entity_poly.pdbx_seq_one_letter_code
_entity_poly.pdbx_strand_id
1 'polypeptide(L)' 'MIQAGGYNQNLEEKTGHAPIVNEANRGLKNVTGTIAMARTDAPHSATSEFFINLA' A
#
# COMPACT_ATOMS: atom_id res chain seq x y z
N MET A 1 10.27 -5.49 3.88
CA MET A 1 8.80 -5.32 3.95
C MET A 1 8.13 -6.51 3.27
N ILE A 2 6.84 -6.71 3.52
CA ILE A 2 5.98 -7.67 2.80
C ILE A 2 4.77 -6.91 2.24
N GLN A 3 4.43 -7.11 0.97
CA GLN A 3 3.33 -6.41 0.28
C GLN A 3 2.20 -7.37 -0.09
N ALA A 4 0.97 -6.91 0.04
CA ALA A 4 -0.25 -7.69 -0.20
C ALA A 4 -1.43 -6.78 -0.59
N GLY A 5 -2.59 -7.38 -0.84
CA GLY A 5 -3.85 -6.65 -1.08
C GLY A 5 -4.20 -6.42 -2.56
N GLY A 6 -3.30 -6.75 -3.49
CA GLY A 6 -3.49 -6.57 -4.94
C GLY A 6 -3.91 -7.82 -5.70
N TYR A 7 -3.53 -9.00 -5.23
CA TYR A 7 -3.72 -10.26 -5.96
C TYR A 7 -4.43 -11.33 -5.12
N ASN A 8 -5.10 -12.26 -5.80
CA ASN A 8 -5.61 -13.49 -5.18
C ASN A 8 -4.55 -14.61 -5.19
N GLN A 9 -4.92 -15.80 -4.72
CA GLN A 9 -4.02 -16.96 -4.64
C GLN A 9 -3.52 -17.46 -6.01
N ASN A 10 -4.22 -17.11 -7.09
CA ASN A 10 -3.88 -17.47 -8.47
C ASN A 10 -3.05 -16.38 -9.18
N LEU A 11 -2.61 -15.35 -8.45
CA LEU A 11 -1.95 -14.16 -9.00
C LEU A 11 -2.83 -13.34 -9.96
N GLU A 12 -4.15 -13.42 -9.81
CA GLU A 12 -5.08 -12.54 -10.53
C GLU A 12 -5.26 -11.24 -9.75
N GLU A 13 -5.15 -10.12 -10.46
CA GLU A 13 -5.32 -8.79 -9.88
C GLU A 13 -6.78 -8.59 -9.43
N LYS A 14 -6.95 -8.13 -8.20
CA LYS A 14 -8.26 -7.80 -7.65
C LYS A 14 -8.68 -6.44 -8.16
N THR A 15 -9.94 -6.29 -8.57
CA THR A 15 -10.48 -4.96 -8.86
C THR A 15 -10.45 -4.11 -7.59
N GLY A 16 -9.57 -3.10 -7.58
CA GLY A 16 -9.46 -2.15 -6.49
C GLY A 16 -10.57 -1.10 -6.47
N HIS A 17 -10.54 -0.24 -5.46
CA HIS A 17 -11.35 0.97 -5.41
C HIS A 17 -10.66 2.14 -6.12
N ALA A 18 -11.35 3.28 -6.23
CA ALA A 18 -10.75 4.51 -6.72
C ALA A 18 -9.50 4.89 -5.90
N PRO A 19 -8.47 5.48 -6.51
CA PRO A 19 -7.28 5.91 -5.79
C PRO A 19 -7.56 6.93 -4.68
N ILE A 20 -6.75 6.89 -3.63
CA ILE A 20 -6.89 7.78 -2.46
C ILE A 20 -5.78 8.85 -2.39
N VAL A 21 -6.08 9.93 -1.67
CA VAL A 21 -5.10 10.98 -1.36
C VAL A 21 -4.00 10.42 -0.45
N ASN A 22 -2.79 10.91 -0.63
CA ASN A 22 -1.62 10.44 0.11
C ASN A 22 -1.49 11.19 1.43
N GLU A 23 -1.46 10.46 2.54
CA GLU A 23 -1.38 11.01 3.90
C GLU A 23 0.01 10.85 4.54
N ALA A 24 1.06 10.55 3.76
CA ALA A 24 2.42 10.32 4.28
C ALA A 24 3.04 11.56 4.97
N ASN A 25 2.50 12.76 4.74
CA ASN A 25 2.96 14.01 5.34
C ASN A 25 2.50 14.21 6.81
N ARG A 26 1.85 13.22 7.43
CA ARG A 26 1.36 13.30 8.83
C ARG A 26 2.40 12.94 9.90
N GLY A 27 3.68 12.83 9.53
CA GLY A 27 4.79 12.62 10.48
C GLY A 27 4.99 11.17 10.95
N LEU A 28 4.14 10.24 10.49
CA LEU A 28 4.31 8.81 10.75
C LEU A 28 5.46 8.26 9.90
N LYS A 29 6.39 7.57 10.56
CA LYS A 29 7.53 6.93 9.89
C LYS A 29 7.22 5.46 9.61
N ASN A 30 7.72 4.97 8.49
CA ASN A 30 7.77 3.55 8.18
C ASN A 30 8.86 2.88 9.04
N VAL A 31 8.50 2.48 10.25
CA VAL A 31 9.35 1.70 11.17
C VAL A 31 8.85 0.26 11.26
N THR A 32 9.68 -0.67 11.71
CA THR A 32 9.32 -2.08 11.87
C THR A 32 7.96 -2.27 12.57
N GLY A 33 7.09 -3.07 11.96
CA GLY A 33 5.74 -3.37 12.46
C GLY A 33 4.65 -2.42 11.99
N THR A 34 4.99 -1.30 11.36
CA THR A 34 3.97 -0.40 10.76
C THR A 34 3.43 -0.95 9.44
N ILE A 35 2.18 -0.58 9.15
CA ILE A 35 1.52 -0.83 7.86
C ILE A 35 1.39 0.49 7.10
N ALA A 36 1.61 0.46 5.79
CA ALA A 36 1.45 1.61 4.90
C ALA A 36 0.91 1.19 3.53
N MET A 37 0.34 2.15 2.80
CA MET A 37 -0.23 1.91 1.48
C MET A 37 0.85 1.81 0.41
N ALA A 38 0.78 0.78 -0.43
CA ALA A 38 1.55 0.73 -1.67
C ALA A 38 0.88 1.61 -2.73
N ARG A 39 1.68 2.11 -3.67
CA ARG A 39 1.23 3.01 -4.74
C ARG A 39 2.18 2.92 -5.93
N THR A 40 1.74 3.41 -7.08
CA THR A 40 2.62 3.70 -8.21
C THR A 40 3.44 4.97 -7.94
N ASP A 41 4.23 5.43 -8.93
CA ASP A 41 5.02 6.65 -8.82
C ASP A 41 4.17 7.90 -8.54
N ALA A 42 2.92 7.92 -9.03
CA ALA A 42 1.98 9.00 -8.73
C ALA A 42 1.63 9.02 -7.23
N PRO A 43 1.73 10.17 -6.54
CA PRO A 43 1.51 10.23 -5.09
C PRO A 43 0.13 9.74 -4.64
N HIS A 44 -0.92 10.04 -5.41
CA HIS A 44 -2.33 9.75 -5.10
C HIS A 44 -2.89 8.55 -5.88
N SER A 45 -2.10 7.49 -6.03
CA SER A 45 -2.50 6.28 -6.79
C SER A 45 -2.75 5.04 -5.93
N ALA A 46 -2.59 5.14 -4.61
CA ALA A 46 -2.85 4.03 -3.70
C ALA A 46 -4.32 3.59 -3.79
N THR A 47 -4.58 2.29 -3.89
CA THR A 47 -5.93 1.70 -3.93
C THR A 47 -6.12 0.72 -2.76
N SER A 48 -5.84 -0.57 -2.96
CA SER A 48 -6.03 -1.64 -1.97
C SER A 48 -4.73 -2.30 -1.52
N GLU A 49 -3.62 -2.05 -2.21
CA GLU A 49 -2.34 -2.64 -1.86
C GLU A 49 -1.69 -1.96 -0.66
N PHE A 50 -1.10 -2.77 0.22
CA PHE A 50 -0.42 -2.32 1.43
C PHE A 50 0.84 -3.14 1.66
N PHE A 51 1.74 -2.61 2.48
CA PHE A 51 2.92 -3.34 2.95
C PHE A 51 3.11 -3.20 4.46
N ILE A 52 3.73 -4.23 5.05
CA ILE A 52 4.17 -4.25 6.45
C ILE A 52 5.70 -4.12 6.48
N ASN A 53 6.19 -3.13 7.24
CA ASN A 53 7.61 -2.88 7.42
C ASN A 53 8.25 -3.94 8.33
N LEU A 54 9.34 -4.56 7.87
CA LEU A 54 10.08 -5.59 8.63
C LEU A 54 11.44 -5.08 9.15
N ALA A 55 11.89 -3.92 8.67
CA ALA A 55 13.08 -3.19 9.07
C ALA A 55 12.84 -1.70 8.77
#